data_AF-X1TV34-F1
#
_entry.id   AF-X1TV34-F1
#
_cell.length_a   1.000
_cell.length_b   1.000
_cell.length_c   1.000
_cell.angle_alpha   90.00
_cell.angle_beta   90.00
_cell.angle_gamma   90.00
#
_symmetry.space_group_name_H-M   'P 1'
#
loop_
_entity.id
_entity.type
_entity.pdbx_description
1 polymer ?
#
loop_
_entity_poly.entity_id
_entity_poly.type
_entity_poly.pdbx_seq_one_letter_code
_entity_poly.pdbx_strand_id
1 'polypeptide(L)'
;HDSVDNWQNVAEAIPDEDATYNYQPAGGAANIFDLYNLSAPSGSGTINHVTLYRRCKTLGRLGEAEHRWWLKTHGKIYKSGLLAYISADYTTYSNQFITNPHTGLPWTWAEVNALQVGASLPGSSLSGESRLTQVYVEIDYTPPPEQHTISISLVGQGTTDPASGTYIVEEGTILTITAYPDEGWLFDHWEGDVSGINPVLEVQVLKDLSIIAVFEQIPKHVLTIETVGQGTTVPAPGTWEY
;
A
#
# COMPACT_ATOMS: atom_id res chain seq x y z
N HIS A 1 27.74 -24.58 -17.27
CA HIS A 1 27.56 -23.91 -18.57
C HIS A 1 26.53 -24.71 -19.36
N ASP A 2 25.24 -24.53 -19.05
CA ASP A 2 24.17 -25.17 -19.80
C ASP A 2 23.82 -24.32 -21.01
N SER A 3 24.18 -24.81 -22.20
CA SER A 3 23.99 -24.14 -23.48
C SER A 3 22.67 -24.54 -24.15
N VAL A 4 21.62 -24.84 -23.39
CA VAL A 4 20.33 -25.25 -23.94
C VAL A 4 19.20 -24.56 -23.17
N ASP A 5 18.70 -23.47 -23.74
CA ASP A 5 17.39 -22.85 -23.49
C ASP A 5 16.91 -22.77 -22.03
N ASN A 6 17.80 -22.41 -21.10
CA ASN A 6 17.41 -22.13 -19.72
C ASN A 6 18.37 -21.10 -19.13
N TRP A 7 18.01 -19.83 -19.21
CA TRP A 7 18.72 -18.72 -18.56
C TRP A 7 18.39 -18.70 -17.04
N GLN A 8 18.35 -19.86 -16.40
CA GLN A 8 18.08 -20.06 -14.97
C GLN A 8 19.20 -19.50 -14.08
N ASN A 9 20.40 -19.28 -14.65
CA ASN A 9 21.58 -18.75 -13.97
C ASN A 9 21.54 -17.24 -13.71
N VAL A 10 20.48 -16.52 -14.11
CA VAL A 10 20.38 -15.06 -13.90
C VAL A 10 19.23 -14.66 -12.99
N ALA A 11 18.49 -15.62 -12.44
CA ALA A 11 17.40 -15.39 -11.50
C ALA A 11 17.88 -15.32 -10.04
N GLU A 12 19.18 -15.16 -9.82
CA GLU A 12 19.78 -15.17 -8.49
C GLU A 12 19.42 -13.91 -7.69
N ALA A 13 19.16 -14.07 -6.39
CA ALA A 13 18.88 -12.94 -5.50
C ALA A 13 20.14 -12.12 -5.18
N ILE A 14 21.31 -12.75 -5.18
CA ILE A 14 22.62 -12.12 -4.98
C ILE A 14 23.48 -12.49 -6.19
N PRO A 15 24.11 -11.53 -6.88
CA PRO A 15 24.96 -11.84 -8.02
C PRO A 15 26.21 -12.59 -7.58
N ASP A 16 26.46 -13.75 -8.18
CA ASP A 16 27.63 -14.58 -7.92
C ASP A 16 28.78 -14.38 -8.94
N GLU A 17 28.57 -13.46 -9.89
CA GLU A 17 29.50 -13.03 -10.93
C GLU A 17 29.93 -14.14 -11.89
N ASP A 18 31.07 -14.79 -11.63
CA ASP A 18 31.66 -15.79 -12.51
C ASP A 18 31.36 -17.23 -12.05
N ALA A 19 30.55 -17.41 -10.99
CA ALA A 19 30.10 -18.72 -10.54
C ALA A 19 28.94 -19.24 -11.42
N THR A 20 27.90 -18.44 -11.64
CA THR A 20 26.83 -18.74 -12.60
C THR A 20 26.53 -17.54 -13.49
N TYR A 21 26.59 -17.78 -14.79
CA TYR A 21 26.32 -16.74 -15.77
C TYR A 21 25.87 -17.35 -17.08
N ASN A 22 25.10 -16.55 -17.80
CA ASN A 22 24.83 -16.82 -19.19
C ASN A 22 25.88 -16.13 -20.05
N TYR A 23 26.26 -16.83 -21.13
CA TYR A 23 27.46 -16.57 -21.90
C TYR A 23 27.14 -16.46 -23.38
N GLN A 24 27.70 -15.45 -24.04
CA GLN A 24 27.65 -15.33 -25.50
C GLN A 24 29.07 -15.26 -26.10
N PRO A 25 29.50 -16.25 -26.91
CA PRO A 25 30.83 -16.25 -27.53
C PRO A 25 30.95 -15.30 -28.73
N ALA A 26 32.18 -15.10 -29.20
CA ALA A 26 32.50 -14.52 -30.51
C ALA A 26 31.83 -15.33 -31.64
N GLY A 27 31.23 -14.64 -32.61
CA GLY A 27 30.52 -15.26 -33.74
C GLY A 27 29.14 -15.84 -33.41
N GLY A 28 28.66 -15.74 -32.15
CA GLY A 28 27.35 -16.23 -31.75
C GLY A 28 26.17 -15.43 -32.31
N ALA A 29 25.00 -16.06 -32.42
CA ALA A 29 23.79 -15.42 -32.94
C ALA A 29 23.45 -14.12 -32.19
N ALA A 30 23.05 -13.08 -32.92
CA ALA A 30 22.70 -11.80 -32.33
C ALA A 30 21.33 -11.89 -31.63
N ASN A 31 21.23 -11.34 -30.41
CA ASN A 31 19.99 -11.21 -29.65
C ASN A 31 19.37 -12.54 -29.17
N ILE A 32 20.19 -13.45 -28.64
CA ILE A 32 19.64 -14.54 -27.84
C ILE A 32 19.08 -13.92 -26.55
N PHE A 33 17.78 -14.12 -26.30
CA PHE A 33 17.11 -13.72 -25.07
C PHE A 33 16.13 -14.82 -24.66
N ASP A 34 15.94 -14.96 -23.36
CA ASP A 34 14.92 -15.81 -22.77
C ASP A 34 14.06 -14.96 -21.84
N LEU A 35 12.80 -15.32 -21.71
CA LEU A 35 11.82 -14.62 -20.90
C LEU A 35 11.39 -15.56 -19.78
N TYR A 36 11.77 -15.24 -18.56
CA TYR A 36 11.39 -16.02 -17.39
C TYR A 36 10.28 -15.31 -16.61
N ASN A 37 9.45 -16.12 -15.97
CA ASN A 37 8.47 -15.62 -15.02
C ASN A 37 9.22 -15.13 -13.78
N LEU A 38 8.92 -13.92 -13.35
CA LEU A 38 9.36 -13.43 -12.06
C LEU A 38 8.52 -14.07 -10.96
N SER A 39 9.11 -14.28 -9.79
CA SER A 39 8.32 -14.55 -8.59
C SER A 39 7.31 -13.41 -8.42
N ALA A 40 6.03 -13.76 -8.30
CA ALA A 40 4.98 -12.77 -8.16
C ALA A 40 5.26 -11.91 -6.92
N PRO A 41 5.45 -10.58 -7.06
CA PRO A 41 5.71 -9.73 -5.92
C PRO A 41 4.51 -9.71 -4.98
N SER A 42 4.75 -9.80 -3.67
CA SER A 42 3.72 -9.61 -2.65
C SER A 42 3.54 -8.12 -2.38
N GLY A 43 2.55 -7.50 -2.99
CA GLY A 43 2.24 -6.09 -2.77
C GLY A 43 0.80 -5.76 -3.18
N SER A 44 0.31 -4.63 -2.70
CA SER A 44 -0.97 -4.05 -3.10
C SER A 44 -0.85 -2.53 -3.10
N GLY A 45 -1.73 -1.84 -3.82
CA GLY A 45 -1.69 -0.38 -3.99
C GLY A 45 -1.41 0.04 -5.41
N THR A 46 -1.00 1.29 -5.59
CA THR A 46 -0.77 1.91 -6.91
C THR A 46 0.68 1.74 -7.31
N ILE A 47 0.93 1.09 -8.44
CA ILE A 47 2.29 0.93 -8.98
C ILE A 47 2.72 2.26 -9.60
N ASN A 48 3.84 2.79 -9.15
CA ASN A 48 4.42 4.04 -9.65
C ASN A 48 5.24 3.76 -10.91
N HIS A 49 6.06 2.69 -10.88
CA HIS A 49 6.83 2.23 -12.04
C HIS A 49 7.40 0.82 -11.81
N VAL A 50 7.81 0.19 -12.92
CA VAL A 50 8.50 -1.10 -12.94
C VAL A 50 9.93 -0.87 -13.43
N THR A 51 10.94 -1.29 -12.68
CA THR A 51 12.36 -1.15 -13.08
C THR A 51 12.97 -2.51 -13.34
N LEU A 52 13.49 -2.70 -14.54
CA LEU A 52 14.25 -3.89 -14.90
C LEU A 52 15.73 -3.64 -14.61
N TYR A 53 16.39 -4.61 -13.98
CA TYR A 53 17.80 -4.60 -13.65
C TYR A 53 18.53 -5.78 -14.28
N ARG A 54 19.80 -5.57 -14.58
CA ARG A 54 20.69 -6.59 -15.14
C ARG A 54 22.13 -6.31 -14.76
N ARG A 55 22.88 -7.36 -14.44
CA ARG A 55 24.31 -7.27 -14.13
C ARG A 55 25.10 -8.02 -15.19
N CYS A 56 25.89 -7.29 -15.96
CA CYS A 56 26.65 -7.85 -17.07
C CYS A 56 28.02 -7.20 -17.25
N LYS A 57 28.93 -7.92 -17.91
CA LYS A 57 30.23 -7.42 -18.37
C LYS A 57 30.53 -7.89 -19.79
N THR A 58 31.52 -7.28 -20.43
CA THR A 58 32.07 -7.75 -21.69
C THR A 58 33.59 -7.80 -21.67
N LEU A 59 34.17 -8.81 -22.31
CA LEU A 59 35.62 -8.96 -22.43
C LEU A 59 35.98 -8.88 -23.92
N GLY A 60 36.91 -7.99 -24.27
CA GLY A 60 37.38 -7.84 -25.64
C GLY A 60 36.39 -7.23 -26.64
N ARG A 61 35.34 -6.51 -26.19
CA ARG A 61 34.30 -5.86 -27.03
C ARG A 61 33.89 -4.45 -26.58
N LEU A 62 34.82 -3.67 -26.03
CA LEU A 62 34.51 -2.32 -25.53
C LEU A 62 34.03 -1.41 -26.67
N GLY A 63 32.81 -0.87 -26.54
CA GLY A 63 32.19 0.01 -27.53
C GLY A 63 31.35 -0.68 -28.61
N GLU A 64 31.17 -2.00 -28.54
CA GLU A 64 30.35 -2.77 -29.50
C GLU A 64 29.22 -3.57 -28.83
N ALA A 65 29.42 -3.95 -27.57
CA ALA A 65 28.45 -4.75 -26.82
C ALA A 65 27.25 -3.90 -26.39
N GLU A 66 26.20 -3.91 -27.22
CA GLU A 66 24.94 -3.22 -26.96
C GLU A 66 24.08 -3.87 -25.87
N HIS A 67 23.42 -3.03 -25.10
CA HIS A 67 22.67 -3.42 -23.93
C HIS A 67 21.20 -3.01 -24.13
N ARG A 68 20.30 -4.00 -24.12
CA ARG A 68 18.84 -3.83 -24.36
C ARG A 68 18.02 -4.63 -23.36
N TRP A 69 16.83 -4.13 -23.09
CA TRP A 69 15.84 -4.75 -22.21
C TRP A 69 14.77 -5.44 -23.01
N TRP A 70 14.33 -6.60 -22.54
CA TRP A 70 13.23 -7.35 -23.10
C TRP A 70 12.20 -7.59 -22.01
N LEU A 71 10.95 -7.29 -22.30
CA LEU A 71 9.84 -7.62 -21.43
C LEU A 71 8.70 -8.15 -22.26
N LYS A 72 7.87 -9.00 -21.66
CA LYS A 72 6.63 -9.48 -22.26
C LYS A 72 5.48 -9.25 -21.31
N THR A 73 4.49 -8.53 -21.82
CA THR A 73 3.25 -8.19 -21.14
C THR A 73 2.12 -8.30 -22.15
N HIS A 74 0.92 -8.71 -21.70
CA HIS A 74 -0.21 -9.02 -22.60
C HIS A 74 0.16 -9.99 -23.74
N GLY A 75 1.08 -10.93 -23.48
CA GLY A 75 1.58 -11.88 -24.48
C GLY A 75 2.48 -11.28 -25.57
N LYS A 76 2.72 -9.96 -25.59
CA LYS A 76 3.55 -9.27 -26.58
C LYS A 76 4.92 -8.92 -26.02
N ILE A 77 5.95 -9.13 -26.84
CA ILE A 77 7.34 -8.83 -26.49
C ILE A 77 7.66 -7.39 -26.87
N TYR A 78 8.25 -6.67 -25.93
CA TYR A 78 8.75 -5.29 -26.08
C TYR A 78 10.25 -5.27 -25.85
N LYS A 79 10.95 -4.46 -26.65
CA LYS A 79 12.39 -4.24 -26.52
C LYS A 79 12.68 -2.75 -26.35
N SER A 80 13.65 -2.41 -25.52
CA SER A 80 14.16 -1.04 -25.45
C SER A 80 14.99 -0.68 -26.69
N GLY A 81 15.20 0.62 -26.90
CA GLY A 81 16.30 1.10 -27.73
C GLY A 81 17.67 0.76 -27.14
N LEU A 82 18.74 1.08 -27.89
CA LEU A 82 20.10 1.05 -27.35
C LEU A 82 20.24 2.13 -26.28
N LEU A 83 20.61 1.74 -25.07
CA LEU A 83 20.81 2.68 -23.97
C LEU A 83 22.29 3.04 -23.77
N ALA A 84 23.18 2.05 -23.74
CA ALA A 84 24.63 2.25 -23.67
C ALA A 84 25.39 0.99 -24.09
N TYR A 85 26.72 1.08 -24.11
CA TYR A 85 27.61 -0.08 -24.24
C TYR A 85 27.91 -0.74 -22.89
N ILE A 86 28.13 -2.06 -22.91
CA ILE A 86 28.49 -2.85 -21.72
C ILE A 86 29.96 -2.59 -21.33
N SER A 87 30.21 -2.46 -20.03
CA SER A 87 31.54 -2.23 -19.41
C SER A 87 32.43 -3.49 -19.42
N ALA A 88 33.74 -3.28 -19.25
CA ALA A 88 34.72 -4.34 -19.02
C ALA A 88 34.45 -5.10 -17.71
N ASP A 89 33.99 -4.37 -16.70
CA ASP A 89 33.70 -4.88 -15.35
C ASP A 89 32.21 -5.15 -15.18
N TYR A 90 31.85 -6.05 -14.25
CA TYR A 90 30.45 -6.31 -13.93
C TYR A 90 29.75 -5.05 -13.44
N THR A 91 28.85 -4.55 -14.29
CA THR A 91 28.11 -3.31 -14.06
C THR A 91 26.63 -3.62 -14.05
N THR A 92 25.91 -3.03 -13.10
CA THR A 92 24.45 -3.10 -13.04
C THR A 92 23.88 -1.97 -13.89
N TYR A 93 23.03 -2.33 -14.83
CA TYR A 93 22.25 -1.40 -15.65
C TYR A 93 20.79 -1.51 -15.23
N SER A 94 20.01 -0.46 -15.45
CA SER A 94 18.57 -0.47 -15.22
C SER A 94 17.79 0.27 -16.31
N ASN A 95 16.51 -0.06 -16.45
CA ASN A 95 15.56 0.73 -17.23
C ASN A 95 14.18 0.72 -16.60
N GLN A 96 13.62 1.93 -16.47
CA GLN A 96 12.38 2.19 -15.75
C GLN A 96 11.22 2.33 -16.73
N PHE A 97 10.08 1.74 -16.37
CA PHE A 97 8.83 1.78 -17.12
C PHE A 97 7.73 2.36 -16.23
N ILE A 98 7.43 3.66 -16.40
CA ILE A 98 6.37 4.36 -15.67
C ILE A 98 4.99 3.79 -16.06
N THR A 99 4.80 3.48 -17.34
CA THR A 99 3.58 2.87 -17.86
C THR A 99 3.88 1.56 -18.55
N ASN A 100 2.86 0.70 -18.66
CA ASN A 100 2.96 -0.54 -19.40
C ASN A 100 3.08 -0.21 -20.91
N PRO A 101 4.13 -0.68 -21.61
CA PRO A 101 4.37 -0.33 -23.02
C PRO A 101 3.32 -0.92 -23.98
N HIS A 102 2.49 -1.85 -23.53
CA HIS A 102 1.35 -2.35 -24.29
C HIS A 102 0.12 -1.45 -24.18
N THR A 103 -0.25 -1.06 -22.96
CA THR A 103 -1.50 -0.35 -22.71
C THR A 103 -1.32 1.17 -22.72
N GLY A 104 -0.10 1.67 -22.50
CA GLY A 104 0.18 3.08 -22.27
C GLY A 104 -0.35 3.61 -20.94
N LEU A 105 -0.86 2.74 -20.06
CA LEU A 105 -1.46 3.07 -18.77
C LEU A 105 -0.52 2.68 -17.60
N PRO A 106 -0.76 3.20 -16.38
CA PRO A 106 -0.08 2.70 -15.19
C PRO A 106 -0.19 1.18 -15.07
N TRP A 107 0.87 0.56 -14.56
CA TRP A 107 0.92 -0.89 -14.39
C TRP A 107 -0.12 -1.37 -13.37
N THR A 108 -0.69 -2.54 -13.65
CA THR A 108 -1.52 -3.26 -12.67
C THR A 108 -0.75 -4.44 -12.06
N TRP A 109 -1.12 -4.85 -10.85
CA TRP A 109 -0.54 -6.03 -10.22
C TRP A 109 -0.74 -7.31 -11.03
N ALA A 110 -1.87 -7.44 -11.74
CA ALA A 110 -2.11 -8.57 -12.63
C ALA A 110 -1.10 -8.60 -13.80
N GLU A 111 -0.78 -7.44 -14.38
CA GLU A 111 0.22 -7.34 -15.44
C GLU A 111 1.64 -7.63 -14.95
N VAL A 112 1.99 -7.16 -13.74
CA VAL A 112 3.28 -7.46 -13.11
C VAL A 112 3.41 -8.94 -12.77
N ASN A 113 2.35 -9.57 -12.24
CA ASN A 113 2.34 -11.01 -11.94
C ASN A 113 2.44 -11.89 -13.19
N ALA A 114 1.98 -11.39 -14.34
CA ALA A 114 2.12 -12.04 -15.64
C ALA A 114 3.37 -11.58 -16.42
N LEU A 115 4.17 -10.67 -15.86
CA LEU A 115 5.33 -10.09 -16.53
C LEU A 115 6.41 -11.15 -16.68
N GLN A 116 6.90 -11.28 -17.90
CA GLN A 116 8.12 -12.02 -18.16
C GLN A 116 9.19 -11.02 -18.55
N VAL A 117 10.40 -11.17 -18.02
CA VAL A 117 11.52 -10.28 -18.35
C VAL A 117 12.70 -11.08 -18.86
N GLY A 118 13.55 -10.40 -19.61
CA GLY A 118 14.75 -10.96 -20.19
C GLY A 118 15.74 -9.87 -20.53
N ALA A 119 16.97 -10.30 -20.73
CA ALA A 119 18.01 -9.45 -21.29
C ALA A 119 18.65 -10.19 -22.45
N SER A 120 18.94 -9.47 -23.53
CA SER A 120 19.79 -10.01 -24.58
C SER A 120 21.24 -9.73 -24.28
N LEU A 121 22.09 -10.73 -24.53
CA LEU A 121 23.51 -10.52 -24.72
C LEU A 121 23.78 -10.25 -26.21
N PRO A 122 24.47 -9.14 -26.55
CA PRO A 122 24.80 -8.82 -27.93
C PRO A 122 25.79 -9.85 -28.50
N GLY A 123 25.55 -10.35 -29.71
CA GLY A 123 26.56 -11.11 -30.48
C GLY A 123 27.63 -10.18 -31.05
N SER A 124 28.80 -10.71 -31.45
CA SER A 124 29.78 -9.99 -32.29
C SER A 124 30.27 -10.92 -33.38
N SER A 125 30.79 -10.33 -34.46
CA SER A 125 31.30 -11.07 -35.61
C SER A 125 32.81 -11.35 -35.57
N LEU A 126 33.58 -10.77 -34.63
CA LEU A 126 35.05 -10.73 -34.77
C LEU A 126 35.87 -11.15 -33.53
N SER A 127 35.47 -10.82 -32.29
CA SER A 127 36.18 -11.27 -31.07
C SER A 127 35.39 -10.97 -29.78
N GLY A 128 35.84 -11.54 -28.65
CA GLY A 128 35.35 -11.24 -27.30
C GLY A 128 34.04 -11.92 -26.89
N GLU A 129 33.60 -11.66 -25.66
CA GLU A 129 32.44 -12.30 -25.03
C GLU A 129 31.64 -11.34 -24.14
N SER A 130 30.38 -11.69 -23.88
CA SER A 130 29.55 -11.01 -22.88
C SER A 130 29.03 -12.01 -21.87
N ARG A 131 28.95 -11.58 -20.61
CA ARG A 131 28.43 -12.38 -19.50
C ARG A 131 27.32 -11.62 -18.80
N LEU A 132 26.25 -12.33 -18.48
CA LEU A 132 25.11 -11.85 -17.71
C LEU A 132 24.93 -12.77 -16.52
N THR A 133 25.05 -12.23 -15.30
CA THR A 133 24.96 -12.99 -14.05
C THR A 133 23.65 -12.72 -13.31
N GLN A 134 22.95 -11.62 -13.63
CA GLN A 134 21.70 -11.32 -12.94
C GLN A 134 20.73 -10.55 -13.84
N VAL A 135 19.44 -10.87 -13.73
CA VAL A 135 18.30 -10.08 -14.21
C VAL A 135 17.24 -10.13 -13.11
N TYR A 136 16.65 -8.99 -12.79
CA TYR A 136 15.54 -8.92 -11.84
C TYR A 136 14.69 -7.68 -12.10
N VAL A 137 13.56 -7.61 -11.41
CA VAL A 137 12.67 -6.44 -11.45
C VAL A 137 12.43 -5.95 -10.04
N GLU A 138 12.43 -4.64 -9.89
CA GLU A 138 11.89 -3.98 -8.70
C GLU A 138 10.60 -3.25 -9.08
N ILE A 139 9.63 -3.30 -8.18
CA ILE A 139 8.34 -2.63 -8.32
C ILE A 139 8.31 -1.53 -7.27
N ASP A 140 8.27 -0.29 -7.74
CA ASP A 140 8.00 0.85 -6.88
C ASP A 140 6.51 1.11 -6.87
N TYR A 141 5.92 1.16 -5.67
CA TYR A 141 4.48 1.33 -5.50
C TYR A 141 4.16 2.10 -4.23
N THR A 142 3.01 2.76 -4.25
CA THR A 142 2.43 3.41 -3.10
C THR A 142 1.39 2.45 -2.50
N PRO A 143 1.61 1.91 -1.29
CA PRO A 143 0.61 1.06 -0.65
C PRO A 143 -0.69 1.84 -0.40
N PRO A 144 -1.84 1.16 -0.33
CA PRO A 144 -3.07 1.83 0.09
C PRO A 144 -2.90 2.39 1.52
N PRO A 145 -3.58 3.49 1.87
CA PRO A 145 -3.56 4.00 3.23
C PRO A 145 -4.06 2.92 4.20
N GLU A 146 -3.40 2.81 5.36
CA GLU A 146 -3.86 1.93 6.44
C GLU A 146 -5.21 2.42 6.96
N GLN A 147 -6.09 1.49 7.31
CA GLN A 147 -7.46 1.79 7.76
C GLN A 147 -7.76 1.07 9.06
N HIS A 148 -8.51 1.75 9.93
CA HIS A 148 -8.90 1.26 11.24
C HIS A 148 -10.42 1.31 11.43
N THR A 149 -10.93 0.39 12.23
CA THR A 149 -12.33 0.27 12.59
C THR A 149 -12.65 1.13 13.80
N ILE A 150 -13.56 2.09 13.64
CA ILE A 150 -14.07 2.92 14.74
C ILE A 150 -15.50 2.50 15.05
N SER A 151 -15.75 2.06 16.28
CA SER A 151 -17.07 1.70 16.77
C SER A 151 -17.56 2.75 17.75
N ILE A 152 -18.69 3.39 17.45
CA ILE A 152 -19.34 4.37 18.31
C ILE A 152 -20.61 3.73 18.87
N SER A 153 -20.74 3.72 20.19
CA SER A 153 -21.92 3.20 20.89
C SER A 153 -22.36 4.16 21.98
N LEU A 154 -23.56 3.93 22.53
CA LEU A 154 -24.22 4.84 23.45
C LEU A 154 -24.67 4.08 24.71
N VAL A 155 -24.56 4.74 25.86
CA VAL A 155 -25.21 4.35 27.11
C VAL A 155 -26.15 5.49 27.51
N GLY A 156 -27.42 5.20 27.80
CA GLY A 156 -28.43 6.22 28.06
C GLY A 156 -29.22 6.63 26.81
N GLN A 157 -29.77 7.85 26.78
CA GLN A 157 -30.52 8.38 25.62
C GLN A 157 -29.90 9.67 25.10
N GLY A 158 -29.69 9.69 23.79
CA GLY A 158 -29.00 10.74 23.05
C GLY A 158 -28.56 10.21 21.70
N THR A 159 -27.85 11.05 20.96
CA THR A 159 -27.27 10.74 19.65
C THR A 159 -25.84 11.25 19.57
N THR A 160 -25.11 10.82 18.55
CA THR A 160 -23.79 11.37 18.22
C THR A 160 -23.74 11.80 16.76
N ASP A 161 -22.80 12.67 16.41
CA ASP A 161 -22.38 12.94 15.04
C ASP A 161 -20.85 12.74 14.92
N PRO A 162 -20.37 11.76 14.13
CA PRO A 162 -21.16 10.78 13.39
C PRO A 162 -22.03 9.89 14.29
N ALA A 163 -23.11 9.37 13.71
CA ALA A 163 -24.07 8.51 14.43
C ALA A 163 -23.41 7.28 15.06
N SER A 164 -24.09 6.64 16.00
CA SER A 164 -23.60 5.37 16.53
C SER A 164 -23.56 4.31 15.42
N GLY A 165 -22.50 3.52 15.41
CA GLY A 165 -22.22 2.58 14.32
C GLY A 165 -20.74 2.26 14.19
N THR A 166 -20.41 1.55 13.10
CA THR A 166 -19.04 1.15 12.78
C THR A 166 -18.59 1.87 11.51
N TYR A 167 -17.39 2.44 11.57
CA TYR A 167 -16.78 3.23 10.51
C TYR A 167 -15.41 2.67 10.18
N ILE A 168 -15.03 2.74 8.91
CA ILE A 168 -13.67 2.47 8.46
C ILE A 168 -13.02 3.80 8.13
N VAL A 169 -11.94 4.13 8.82
CA VAL A 169 -11.31 5.45 8.76
C VAL A 169 -9.82 5.27 8.48
N GLU A 170 -9.25 6.12 7.62
CA GLU A 170 -7.82 6.10 7.32
C GLU A 170 -6.99 6.48 8.55
N GLU A 171 -5.87 5.79 8.75
CA GLU A 171 -4.91 6.08 9.80
C GLU A 171 -4.40 7.52 9.72
N GLY A 172 -4.26 8.15 10.88
CA GLY A 172 -3.84 9.53 11.04
C GLY A 172 -4.97 10.55 10.92
N THR A 173 -6.17 10.15 10.48
CA THR A 173 -7.35 11.02 10.44
C THR A 173 -7.70 11.53 11.83
N ILE A 174 -7.96 12.83 11.97
CA ILE A 174 -8.56 13.40 13.18
C ILE A 174 -10.07 13.33 13.02
N LEU A 175 -10.71 12.47 13.82
CA LEU A 175 -12.15 12.31 13.87
C LEU A 175 -12.71 13.19 14.98
N THR A 176 -13.68 14.04 14.62
CA THR A 176 -14.46 14.82 15.59
C THR A 176 -15.81 14.14 15.80
N ILE A 177 -16.14 13.82 17.05
CA ILE A 177 -17.41 13.21 17.45
C ILE A 177 -18.11 14.15 18.42
N THR A 178 -19.37 14.49 18.15
CA THR A 178 -20.18 15.33 19.05
C THR A 178 -21.34 14.54 19.62
N ALA A 179 -21.55 14.61 20.94
CA ALA A 179 -22.69 14.01 21.63
C ALA A 179 -23.83 15.02 21.82
N TYR A 180 -25.05 14.58 21.54
CA TYR A 180 -26.29 15.34 21.67
C TYR A 180 -27.25 14.59 22.60
N PRO A 181 -27.42 15.03 23.86
CA PRO A 181 -28.37 14.40 24.78
C PRO A 181 -29.81 14.58 24.31
N ASP A 182 -30.65 13.58 24.56
CA ASP A 182 -32.10 13.71 24.37
C ASP A 182 -32.73 14.55 25.50
N GLU A 183 -33.99 14.96 25.32
CA GLU A 183 -34.73 15.71 26.34
C GLU A 183 -34.79 14.93 27.67
N GLY A 184 -34.40 15.59 28.77
CA GLY A 184 -34.34 14.98 30.10
C GLY A 184 -33.06 14.19 30.38
N TRP A 185 -32.06 14.26 29.49
CA TRP A 185 -30.75 13.65 29.66
C TRP A 185 -29.63 14.70 29.56
N LEU A 186 -28.48 14.39 30.16
CA LEU A 186 -27.24 15.16 30.05
C LEU A 186 -26.17 14.24 29.49
N PHE A 187 -25.27 14.82 28.69
CA PHE A 187 -24.01 14.15 28.36
C PHE A 187 -23.16 14.11 29.62
N ASP A 188 -22.71 12.94 30.02
CA ASP A 188 -21.88 12.75 31.21
C ASP A 188 -20.40 12.66 30.81
N HIS A 189 -20.03 11.65 30.03
CA HIS A 189 -18.66 11.48 29.53
C HIS A 189 -18.55 10.55 28.32
N TRP A 190 -17.37 10.55 27.69
CA TRP A 190 -16.91 9.54 26.76
C TRP A 190 -16.11 8.47 27.51
N GLU A 191 -16.31 7.20 27.17
CA GLU A 191 -15.52 6.07 27.68
C GLU A 191 -15.20 5.04 26.58
N GLY A 192 -14.50 3.95 26.95
CA GLY A 192 -13.99 2.93 26.03
C GLY A 192 -12.48 3.05 25.83
N ASP A 193 -12.01 3.08 24.58
CA ASP A 193 -10.60 3.30 24.22
C ASP A 193 -10.15 4.75 24.40
N VAL A 194 -11.10 5.67 24.57
CA VAL A 194 -10.88 7.10 24.79
C VAL A 194 -11.73 7.58 25.94
N SER A 195 -11.32 8.67 26.58
CA SER A 195 -12.06 9.27 27.69
C SER A 195 -12.16 10.79 27.51
N GLY A 196 -13.28 11.39 27.90
CA GLY A 196 -13.44 12.83 27.84
C GLY A 196 -14.73 13.31 28.49
N ILE A 197 -14.72 14.52 29.02
CA ILE A 197 -15.90 15.14 29.66
C ILE A 197 -16.54 16.24 28.79
N ASN A 198 -15.92 16.57 27.66
CA ASN A 198 -16.47 17.53 26.71
C ASN A 198 -17.39 16.77 25.73
N PRO A 199 -18.62 17.24 25.46
CA PRO A 199 -19.50 16.63 24.47
C PRO A 199 -18.91 16.61 23.05
N VAL A 200 -17.91 17.46 22.76
CA VAL A 200 -17.09 17.36 21.53
C VAL A 200 -15.78 16.65 21.85
N LEU A 201 -15.53 15.54 21.16
CA LEU A 201 -14.33 14.72 21.24
C LEU A 201 -13.56 14.78 19.92
N GLU A 202 -12.28 15.11 19.97
CA GLU A 202 -11.36 14.96 18.84
C GLU A 202 -10.41 13.79 19.14
N VAL A 203 -10.34 12.83 18.21
CA VAL A 203 -9.48 11.65 18.35
C VAL A 203 -8.70 11.41 17.06
N GLN A 204 -7.39 11.20 17.19
CA GLN A 204 -6.56 10.75 16.08
C GLN A 204 -6.67 9.23 15.94
N VAL A 205 -7.07 8.76 14.76
CA VAL A 205 -7.24 7.34 14.46
C VAL A 205 -5.89 6.71 14.15
N LEU A 206 -5.32 5.97 15.10
CA LEU A 206 -4.02 5.27 14.95
C LEU A 206 -4.13 3.75 15.11
N LYS A 207 -5.33 3.27 15.45
CA LYS A 207 -5.69 1.87 15.68
C LYS A 207 -7.21 1.75 15.65
N ASP A 208 -7.73 0.53 15.72
CA ASP A 208 -9.13 0.30 16.03
C ASP A 208 -9.52 0.96 17.36
N LEU A 209 -10.69 1.62 17.40
CA LEU A 209 -11.21 2.28 18.60
C LEU A 209 -12.66 1.90 18.86
N SER A 210 -12.97 1.62 20.13
CA SER A 210 -14.32 1.53 20.67
C SER A 210 -14.60 2.75 21.54
N ILE A 211 -15.53 3.58 21.11
CA ILE A 211 -15.89 4.85 21.75
C ILE A 211 -17.34 4.75 22.22
N ILE A 212 -17.59 5.13 23.46
CA ILE A 212 -18.91 5.06 24.08
C ILE A 212 -19.28 6.47 24.56
N ALA A 213 -20.42 6.99 24.11
CA ALA A 213 -20.99 8.21 24.67
C ALA A 213 -21.95 7.84 25.79
N VAL A 214 -21.70 8.33 27.00
CA VAL A 214 -22.53 8.08 28.17
C VAL A 214 -23.40 9.30 28.45
N PHE A 215 -24.71 9.05 28.53
CA PHE A 215 -25.71 10.02 28.91
C PHE A 215 -26.37 9.58 30.22
N GLU A 216 -26.60 10.53 31.11
CA GLU A 216 -27.30 10.32 32.37
C GLU A 216 -28.64 11.04 32.38
N GLN A 217 -29.65 10.38 32.95
CA GLN A 217 -30.98 10.98 33.08
C GLN A 217 -30.96 12.06 34.15
N ILE A 218 -31.51 13.24 33.84
CA ILE A 218 -31.69 14.32 34.82
C ILE A 218 -32.73 13.85 35.85
N PRO A 219 -32.38 13.74 37.15
CA PRO A 219 -33.34 13.35 38.17
C PRO A 219 -34.49 14.36 38.23
N LYS A 220 -35.73 13.89 38.07
CA LYS A 220 -36.91 14.70 38.32
C LYS A 220 -37.21 14.69 39.81
N HIS A 221 -37.35 15.87 40.41
CA HIS A 221 -37.78 16.00 41.78
C HIS A 221 -39.25 16.44 41.83
N VAL A 222 -39.99 15.80 42.72
CA VAL A 222 -41.39 16.14 42.99
C VAL A 222 -41.45 16.65 44.43
N LEU A 223 -41.89 17.89 44.64
CA LEU A 223 -42.29 18.37 45.96
C LEU A 223 -43.81 18.46 46.03
N THR A 224 -44.29 17.80 47.07
CA THR A 224 -45.68 17.78 47.48
C THR A 224 -45.83 18.80 48.59
N ILE A 225 -46.70 19.77 48.39
CA ILE A 225 -47.07 20.74 49.43
C ILE A 225 -48.39 20.26 50.02
N GLU A 226 -48.41 19.98 51.31
CA GLU A 226 -49.60 19.63 52.06
C GLU A 226 -49.84 20.64 53.17
N THR A 227 -51.09 21.05 53.37
CA THR A 227 -51.50 21.90 54.50
C THR A 227 -52.24 21.07 55.53
N VAL A 228 -51.72 21.03 56.77
CA VAL A 228 -52.43 20.49 57.93
C VAL A 228 -53.01 21.66 58.74
N GLY A 229 -54.34 21.73 58.87
CA GLY A 229 -55.05 22.83 59.53
C GLY A 229 -55.65 23.85 58.56
N GLN A 230 -55.95 25.07 59.03
CA GLN A 230 -56.58 26.15 58.23
C GLN A 230 -55.56 27.11 57.58
N GLY A 231 -54.30 26.69 57.45
CA GLY A 231 -53.23 27.50 56.87
C GLY A 231 -53.23 27.50 55.35
N THR A 232 -52.62 28.51 54.74
CA THR A 232 -52.39 28.61 53.28
C THR A 232 -50.89 28.59 52.99
N THR A 233 -50.49 27.95 51.89
CA THR A 233 -49.11 27.91 51.39
C THR A 233 -49.01 28.62 50.04
N VAL A 234 -47.82 29.11 49.70
CA VAL A 234 -47.49 29.59 48.35
C VAL A 234 -46.18 28.94 47.91
N PRO A 235 -46.19 28.04 46.90
CA PRO A 235 -47.33 27.63 46.08
C PRO A 235 -48.45 26.91 46.86
N ALA A 236 -49.65 26.89 46.28
CA ALA A 236 -50.79 26.19 46.88
C ALA A 236 -50.49 24.68 47.06
N PRO A 237 -51.16 24.01 48.01
CA PRO A 237 -51.02 22.58 48.18
C PRO A 237 -51.25 21.84 46.87
N GLY A 238 -50.35 20.92 46.55
CA GLY A 238 -50.30 20.30 45.24
C GLY A 238 -48.95 19.65 44.97
N THR A 239 -48.87 18.96 43.84
CA THR A 239 -47.68 18.28 43.35
C THR A 239 -47.05 19.16 42.28
N TRP A 240 -45.76 19.47 42.44
CA TRP A 240 -45.00 20.28 41.49
C TRP A 240 -43.76 19.50 41.06
N GLU A 241 -43.46 19.49 39.76
CA GLU A 241 -42.24 18.89 39.19
C GLU A 241 -41.15 19.97 39.01
N TYR A 242 -39.90 19.65 39.34
CA TYR A 242 -38.71 20.46 39.06
C TYR A 242 -37.49 19.60 38.80
#